data_AF-A0A351SW70-F1
#
_entry.id   AF-A0A351SW70-F1
#
_cell.length_a   1.000
_cell.length_b   1.000
_cell.length_c   1.000
_cell.angle_alpha   90.00
_cell.angle_beta   90.00
_cell.angle_gamma   90.00
#
_symmetry.space_group_name_H-M   'P 1'
#
loop_
_entity.id
_entity.type
_entity.pdbx_description
1 polymer ?
#
loop_
_entity_poly.entity_id
_entity_poly.type
_entity_poly.pdbx_seq_one_letter_code
_entity_poly.pdbx_strand_id
1 'polypeptide(L)'
;MKKLVSWRNSGFNIHNQVKIKSQDKHGRESLAQYILRSPFSQEKMTYGEETKTVLYRTKMRPGTKKNFAVFPVLDWIAALTTHIPDKGEQLVRYYGYYSNVSRGKRKKEKPQDETEISWKPEVIEIEAPPVSKEIKKRWSYFIRKVYETDPLTCPKCQGEMRIISFIDQPDVIKKILQHLGLWEESHAPPDKNQRRKEITFDPSYSQLI
;
A
#
# COMPACT_ATOMS: atom_id res chain seq x y z
N MET A 1 -12.45 27.16 5.81
CA MET A 1 -12.22 27.05 4.36
C MET A 1 -11.70 28.33 3.73
N LYS A 2 -12.28 29.52 4.00
CA LYS A 2 -11.82 30.80 3.43
C LYS A 2 -10.30 31.02 3.51
N LYS A 3 -9.66 30.68 4.64
CA LYS A 3 -8.20 30.78 4.83
C LYS A 3 -7.34 29.85 3.95
N LEU A 4 -7.86 28.69 3.50
CA LEU A 4 -7.12 27.75 2.65
C LEU A 4 -7.22 28.15 1.17
N VAL A 5 -8.39 28.65 0.76
CA VAL A 5 -8.64 29.12 -0.61
C VAL A 5 -7.92 30.44 -0.89
N SER A 6 -7.64 31.24 0.15
CA SER A 6 -6.91 32.51 0.02
C SER A 6 -5.40 32.34 -0.18
N TRP A 7 -4.86 31.12 -0.21
CA TRP A 7 -3.43 30.89 -0.46
C TRP A 7 -3.14 31.01 -1.96
N ARG A 8 -2.07 31.72 -2.32
CA ARG A 8 -1.60 31.82 -3.71
C ARG A 8 -1.16 30.42 -4.16
N ASN A 9 -1.79 29.89 -5.21
CA ASN A 9 -1.62 28.50 -5.67
C ASN A 9 -1.93 27.47 -4.58
N SER A 10 -3.03 27.64 -3.84
CA SER A 10 -3.40 26.75 -2.74
C SER A 10 -3.40 25.26 -3.11
N GLY A 11 -3.65 24.93 -4.39
CA GLY A 11 -3.80 23.55 -4.86
C GLY A 11 -5.04 22.85 -4.28
N PHE A 12 -5.83 23.55 -3.45
CA PHE A 12 -7.02 23.03 -2.80
C PHE A 12 -8.26 23.53 -3.53
N ASN A 13 -8.91 22.65 -4.29
CA ASN A 13 -10.24 22.87 -4.83
C ASN A 13 -11.22 21.93 -4.14
N ILE A 14 -11.83 22.37 -3.03
CA ILE A 14 -12.84 21.59 -2.32
C ILE A 14 -14.21 21.93 -2.89
N HIS A 15 -14.53 21.33 -4.04
CA HIS A 15 -15.83 21.46 -4.68
C HIS A 15 -16.78 20.37 -4.16
N ASN A 16 -17.78 20.75 -3.35
CA ASN A 16 -18.72 19.80 -2.75
C ASN A 16 -20.10 19.75 -3.43
N GLN A 17 -20.27 20.44 -4.56
CA GLN A 17 -21.57 20.52 -5.25
C GLN A 17 -21.84 19.28 -6.12
N VAL A 18 -20.79 18.59 -6.57
CA VAL A 18 -20.94 17.32 -7.30
C VAL A 18 -21.17 16.20 -6.29
N LYS A 19 -22.33 15.54 -6.38
CA LYS A 19 -22.71 14.41 -5.53
C LYS A 19 -23.03 13.20 -6.40
N ILE A 20 -22.37 12.08 -6.12
CA ILE A 20 -22.68 10.79 -6.73
C ILE A 20 -23.76 10.13 -5.88
N LYS A 21 -24.94 9.91 -6.45
CA LYS A 21 -26.08 9.26 -5.75
C LYS A 21 -25.86 7.75 -5.71
N SER A 22 -26.45 7.08 -4.73
CA SER A 22 -26.39 5.60 -4.62
C SER A 22 -26.97 4.89 -5.84
N GLN A 23 -27.95 5.50 -6.50
CA GLN A 23 -28.63 4.97 -7.70
C GLN A 23 -27.82 5.20 -8.99
N ASP A 24 -26.83 6.11 -8.96
CA ASP A 24 -26.00 6.44 -10.12
C ASP A 24 -24.92 5.38 -10.28
N LYS A 25 -25.23 4.33 -11.05
CA LYS A 25 -24.29 3.23 -11.33
C LYS A 25 -23.04 3.74 -12.03
N HIS A 26 -23.19 4.59 -13.06
CA HIS A 26 -22.06 5.10 -13.84
C HIS A 26 -21.16 6.01 -13.00
N GLY A 27 -21.73 6.92 -12.20
CA GLY A 27 -20.96 7.80 -11.33
C GLY A 27 -20.17 7.02 -10.28
N ARG A 28 -20.79 6.01 -9.66
CA ARG A 28 -20.10 5.13 -8.69
C ARG A 28 -18.99 4.31 -9.34
N GLU A 29 -19.23 3.79 -10.53
CA GLU A 29 -18.22 3.04 -11.30
C GLU A 29 -17.03 3.93 -11.67
N SER A 30 -17.28 5.15 -12.16
CA SER A 30 -16.21 6.11 -12.49
C SER A 30 -15.41 6.52 -11.25
N LEU A 31 -16.07 6.70 -10.09
CA LEU A 31 -15.37 6.96 -8.82
C LEU A 31 -14.53 5.76 -8.38
N ALA A 32 -15.07 4.55 -8.47
CA ALA A 32 -14.32 3.34 -8.12
C ALA A 32 -13.10 3.17 -9.03
N GLN A 33 -13.27 3.35 -10.35
CA GLN A 33 -12.16 3.35 -11.32
C GLN A 33 -11.13 4.44 -11.02
N TYR A 34 -11.55 5.60 -10.52
CA TYR A 34 -10.65 6.67 -10.12
C TYR A 34 -9.85 6.31 -8.86
N ILE A 35 -10.50 5.75 -7.83
CA ILE A 35 -9.85 5.36 -6.56
C ILE A 35 -8.90 4.18 -6.78
N LEU A 36 -9.34 3.16 -7.52
CA LEU A 36 -8.57 1.94 -7.79
C LEU A 36 -7.54 2.12 -8.91
N ARG A 37 -7.41 3.32 -9.45
CA ARG A 37 -6.59 3.58 -10.63
C ARG A 37 -5.13 3.29 -10.31
N SER A 38 -4.59 2.24 -10.94
CA SER A 38 -3.14 2.08 -11.02
C SER A 38 -2.54 3.34 -11.66
N PRO A 39 -1.40 3.87 -11.15
CA PRO A 39 -0.78 5.07 -11.71
C PRO A 39 -0.39 4.90 -13.20
N PHE A 40 -0.32 3.66 -13.69
CA PHE A 40 -0.04 3.33 -15.08
C PHE A 40 -0.96 2.24 -15.63
N SER A 41 -1.00 2.11 -16.96
CA SER A 41 -1.80 1.10 -17.68
C SER A 41 -0.89 0.31 -18.60
N GLN A 42 -0.91 -1.02 -18.51
CA GLN A 42 -0.10 -1.89 -19.37
C GLN A 42 -0.52 -1.80 -20.84
N GLU A 43 -1.80 -1.57 -21.13
CA GLU A 43 -2.32 -1.35 -22.50
C GLU A 43 -1.68 -0.14 -23.19
N LYS A 44 -1.12 0.79 -22.41
CA LYS A 44 -0.44 1.99 -22.90
C LYS A 44 1.07 1.80 -23.06
N MET A 45 1.58 0.61 -22.75
CA MET A 45 3.00 0.30 -22.72
C MET A 45 3.37 -0.62 -23.87
N THR A 46 4.53 -0.39 -24.47
CA THR A 46 5.13 -1.30 -25.45
C THR A 46 6.61 -1.46 -25.09
N TYR A 47 7.05 -2.71 -24.95
CA TYR A 47 8.45 -3.03 -24.67
C TYR A 47 9.19 -3.33 -25.97
N GLY A 48 10.29 -2.61 -26.21
CA GLY A 48 11.22 -2.89 -27.30
C GLY A 48 12.37 -3.74 -26.77
N GLU A 49 12.40 -5.01 -27.15
CA GLU A 49 13.39 -5.97 -26.66
C GLU A 49 14.81 -5.66 -27.17
N GLU A 50 14.95 -5.30 -28.44
CA GLU A 50 16.25 -4.95 -29.06
C GLU A 50 16.90 -3.72 -28.43
N THR A 51 16.10 -2.69 -28.18
CA THR A 51 16.55 -1.41 -27.63
C THR A 51 16.56 -1.38 -26.11
N LYS A 52 15.97 -2.38 -25.44
CA LYS A 52 15.74 -2.42 -23.98
C LYS A 52 15.08 -1.15 -23.46
N THR A 53 14.06 -0.69 -24.19
CA THR A 53 13.30 0.52 -23.84
C THR A 53 11.81 0.24 -23.72
N VAL A 54 11.15 1.05 -22.89
CA VAL A 54 9.71 1.05 -22.69
C VAL A 54 9.14 2.31 -23.30
N LEU A 55 8.22 2.15 -24.25
CA LEU A 55 7.43 3.23 -24.81
C LEU A 55 6.07 3.27 -24.10
N TYR A 56 5.74 4.40 -23.50
CA TYR A 56 4.46 4.63 -22.84
C TYR A 56 3.68 5.72 -23.57
N ARG A 57 2.46 5.42 -24.04
CA ARG A 57 1.61 6.33 -24.85
C ARG A 57 0.30 6.67 -24.14
N THR A 58 -0.02 7.95 -24.05
CA THR A 58 -1.26 8.48 -23.51
C THR A 58 -2.14 9.07 -24.61
N LYS A 59 -3.39 9.41 -24.27
CA LYS A 59 -4.25 10.18 -25.19
C LYS A 59 -3.70 11.60 -25.29
N MET A 60 -3.66 12.14 -26.50
CA MET A 60 -3.27 13.54 -26.73
C MET A 60 -4.24 14.46 -25.98
N ARG A 61 -3.70 15.35 -25.15
CA ARG A 61 -4.48 16.37 -24.45
C ARG A 61 -4.31 17.72 -25.17
N PRO A 62 -5.37 18.55 -25.23
CA PRO A 62 -5.26 19.91 -25.76
C PRO A 62 -4.14 20.68 -25.04
N GLY A 63 -3.25 21.31 -25.79
CA GLY A 63 -2.12 22.09 -25.25
C GLY A 63 -0.86 21.29 -24.93
N THR A 64 -0.87 19.95 -25.02
CA THR A 64 0.33 19.13 -24.81
C THR A 64 1.03 18.88 -26.15
N LYS A 65 2.35 19.07 -26.22
CA LYS A 65 3.15 18.87 -27.44
C LYS A 65 3.44 17.39 -27.76
N LYS A 66 3.35 16.52 -26.76
CA LYS A 66 3.72 15.10 -26.87
C LYS A 66 2.82 14.26 -25.98
N ASN A 67 2.41 13.09 -26.47
CA ASN A 67 1.58 12.14 -25.73
C ASN A 67 2.31 10.83 -25.43
N PHE A 68 3.64 10.81 -25.52
CA PHE A 68 4.41 9.59 -25.28
C PHE A 68 5.75 9.87 -24.62
N ALA A 69 6.25 8.89 -23.89
CA ALA A 69 7.57 8.91 -23.29
C ALA A 69 8.27 7.57 -23.56
N VAL A 70 9.58 7.63 -23.77
CA VAL A 70 10.43 6.46 -23.98
C VAL A 70 11.43 6.45 -22.84
N PHE A 71 11.57 5.31 -22.18
CA PHE A 71 12.46 5.11 -21.04
C PHE A 71 13.36 3.91 -21.29
N PRO A 72 14.64 3.94 -20.90
CA PRO A 72 15.37 2.72 -20.59
C PRO A 72 14.59 1.88 -19.57
N VAL A 73 14.64 0.55 -19.66
CA VAL A 73 13.88 -0.35 -18.76
C VAL A 73 14.12 -0.07 -17.29
N LEU A 74 15.38 0.17 -16.90
CA LEU A 74 15.73 0.44 -15.50
C LEU A 74 15.14 1.77 -15.01
N ASP A 75 15.16 2.80 -15.85
CA ASP A 75 14.56 4.10 -15.52
C ASP A 75 13.04 4.02 -15.44
N TRP A 76 12.42 3.19 -16.29
CA TRP A 76 10.98 2.90 -16.21
C TRP A 76 10.61 2.23 -14.88
N ILE A 77 11.36 1.21 -14.46
CA ILE A 77 11.15 0.55 -13.17
C ILE A 77 11.37 1.53 -12.03
N ALA A 78 12.44 2.33 -12.07
CA ALA A 78 12.70 3.36 -11.07
C ALA A 78 11.52 4.33 -10.97
N ALA A 79 11.05 4.86 -12.10
CA ALA A 79 9.89 5.75 -12.16
C ALA A 79 8.62 5.09 -11.59
N LEU A 80 8.36 3.82 -11.92
CA LEU A 80 7.24 3.07 -11.34
C LEU A 80 7.34 2.94 -9.83
N THR A 81 8.52 2.60 -9.31
CA THR A 81 8.72 2.43 -7.87
C THR A 81 8.58 3.73 -7.08
N THR A 82 8.72 4.90 -7.70
CA THR A 82 8.45 6.18 -7.01
C THR A 82 7.00 6.35 -6.55
N HIS A 83 6.07 5.60 -7.13
CA HIS A 83 4.67 5.60 -6.69
C HIS A 83 4.43 4.72 -5.46
N ILE A 84 5.40 3.88 -5.07
CA ILE A 84 5.30 3.07 -3.86
C ILE A 84 5.69 3.97 -2.69
N PRO A 85 4.77 4.23 -1.74
CA PRO A 85 5.06 5.10 -0.61
C PRO A 85 6.11 4.47 0.31
N ASP A 86 6.87 5.33 1.00
CA ASP A 86 7.82 4.88 2.00
C ASP A 86 7.11 4.22 3.19
N LYS A 87 7.83 3.36 3.92
CA LYS A 87 7.30 2.72 5.12
C LYS A 87 6.89 3.77 6.16
N GLY A 88 5.60 3.78 6.50
CA GLY A 88 5.04 4.71 7.49
C GLY A 88 4.63 6.06 6.91
N GLU A 89 4.74 6.25 5.59
CA GLU A 89 4.26 7.45 4.93
C GLU A 89 2.73 7.51 4.97
N GLN A 90 2.20 8.67 5.36
CA GLN A 90 0.76 8.92 5.41
C GLN A 90 0.22 9.22 4.01
N LEU A 91 -0.39 8.21 3.38
CA LEU A 91 -1.06 8.35 2.08
C LEU A 91 -2.30 9.25 2.12
N VAL A 92 -3.01 9.28 3.24
CA VAL A 92 -4.24 10.06 3.42
C VAL A 92 -4.01 11.15 4.46
N ARG A 93 -4.04 12.41 4.01
CA ARG A 93 -3.95 13.58 4.89
C ARG A 93 -5.32 14.24 4.99
N TYR A 94 -5.91 14.25 6.19
CA TYR A 94 -7.19 14.89 6.42
C TYR A 94 -7.02 16.36 6.80
N TYR A 95 -7.68 17.25 6.06
CA TYR A 95 -7.62 18.70 6.28
C TYR A 95 -8.98 19.29 6.65
N GLY A 96 -8.95 20.49 7.25
CA GLY A 96 -10.12 21.26 7.58
C GLY A 96 -11.11 20.48 8.43
N TYR A 97 -12.37 20.39 7.98
CA TYR A 97 -13.45 19.73 8.71
C TYR A 97 -13.15 18.25 9.02
N TYR A 98 -12.44 17.56 8.14
CA TYR A 98 -12.12 16.13 8.32
C TYR A 98 -10.83 15.88 9.11
N SER A 99 -10.06 16.91 9.45
CA SER A 99 -8.80 16.76 10.19
C SER A 99 -8.99 16.14 11.57
N ASN A 100 -7.98 15.40 12.05
CA ASN A 100 -8.01 14.76 13.38
C ASN A 100 -8.26 15.78 14.50
N VAL A 101 -7.67 16.97 14.40
CA VAL A 101 -7.87 18.05 15.36
C VAL A 101 -9.32 18.56 15.36
N SER A 102 -9.90 18.82 14.17
CA SER A 102 -11.28 19.28 14.07
C SER A 102 -12.29 18.21 14.54
N ARG A 103 -12.05 16.93 14.22
CA ARG A 103 -12.84 15.81 14.74
C ARG A 103 -12.74 15.70 16.26
N GLY A 104 -11.52 15.79 16.80
CA GLY A 104 -11.28 15.75 18.25
C GLY A 104 -11.96 16.88 19.02
N LYS A 105 -11.99 18.10 18.47
CA LYS A 105 -12.72 19.23 19.07
C LYS A 105 -14.23 18.99 19.10
N ARG A 106 -14.81 18.54 17.98
CA ARG A 106 -16.26 18.22 17.91
C ARG A 106 -16.64 17.10 18.87
N LYS A 107 -15.83 16.03 18.95
CA LYS A 107 -16.05 14.94 19.90
C LYS A 107 -16.07 15.40 21.36
N LYS A 108 -15.27 16.43 21.71
CA LYS A 108 -15.29 17.04 23.04
C LYS A 108 -16.50 17.95 23.27
N GLU A 109 -16.93 18.68 22.25
CA GLU A 109 -18.05 19.63 22.32
C GLU A 109 -19.43 18.96 22.24
N LYS A 110 -19.54 17.80 21.56
CA LYS A 110 -20.77 17.01 21.40
C LYS A 110 -20.48 15.52 21.56
N PRO A 111 -20.43 14.99 22.79
CA PRO A 111 -20.07 13.60 23.04
C PRO A 111 -21.08 12.56 22.51
N GLN A 112 -22.32 12.97 22.21
CA GLN A 112 -23.46 12.05 22.02
C GLN A 112 -24.17 12.12 20.66
N ASP A 113 -23.78 13.04 19.77
CA ASP A 113 -24.64 13.42 18.61
C ASP A 113 -24.00 13.12 17.24
N GLU A 114 -22.79 12.55 17.21
CA GLU A 114 -22.29 11.97 15.96
C GLU A 114 -22.99 10.63 15.77
N THR A 115 -24.13 10.65 15.05
CA THR A 115 -24.64 9.48 14.35
C THR A 115 -23.48 8.96 13.52
N GLU A 116 -22.80 7.94 14.06
CA GLU A 116 -21.75 7.23 13.35
C GLU A 116 -22.36 6.83 12.01
N ILE A 117 -21.87 7.45 10.94
CA ILE A 117 -22.09 6.94 9.59
C ILE A 117 -21.34 5.60 9.60
N SER A 118 -22.06 4.54 10.02
CA SER A 118 -21.65 3.15 9.99
C SER A 118 -21.62 2.70 8.54
N TRP A 119 -20.73 3.29 7.75
CA TRP A 119 -20.23 2.65 6.56
C TRP A 119 -19.29 1.54 7.04
N LYS A 120 -19.87 0.38 7.35
CA LYS A 120 -19.14 -0.88 7.36
C LYS A 120 -18.95 -1.24 5.88
N PRO A 121 -17.77 -1.10 5.27
CA PRO A 121 -17.55 -1.76 4.00
C PRO A 121 -17.86 -3.24 4.23
N GLU A 122 -18.68 -3.81 3.36
CA GLU A 122 -18.88 -5.26 3.27
C GLU A 122 -17.58 -5.84 2.73
N VAL A 123 -16.56 -5.84 3.57
CA VAL A 123 -15.38 -6.66 3.39
C VAL A 123 -15.92 -8.07 3.49
N ILE A 124 -15.67 -8.88 2.46
CA ILE A 124 -15.84 -10.33 2.56
C ILE A 124 -14.82 -10.77 3.62
N GLU A 125 -15.25 -10.70 4.88
CA GLU A 125 -14.52 -11.26 6.00
C GLU A 125 -14.62 -12.77 5.81
N ILE A 126 -13.53 -13.36 5.33
CA ILE A 126 -13.32 -14.79 5.54
C ILE A 126 -13.32 -14.95 7.06
N GLU A 127 -14.42 -15.47 7.61
CA GLU A 127 -14.65 -15.55 9.04
C GLU A 127 -13.42 -16.18 9.70
N ALA A 128 -12.76 -15.40 10.55
CA ALA A 128 -11.76 -15.95 11.44
C ALA A 128 -12.47 -16.96 12.36
N PRO A 129 -11.87 -18.13 12.63
CA PRO A 129 -12.48 -19.13 13.49
C PRO A 129 -12.89 -18.52 14.84
N PRO A 130 -14.02 -18.97 15.42
CA PRO A 130 -14.65 -18.34 16.57
C PRO A 130 -13.69 -18.24 17.75
N VAL A 131 -13.66 -17.05 18.37
CA VAL A 131 -12.74 -16.69 19.43
C VAL A 131 -13.05 -17.49 20.71
N SER A 132 -12.44 -18.67 20.87
CA SER A 132 -12.44 -19.41 22.12
C SER A 132 -11.05 -20.00 22.36
N LYS A 133 -10.34 -19.59 23.42
CA LYS A 133 -9.00 -20.09 23.88
C LYS A 133 -7.87 -20.22 22.82
N GLU A 134 -8.14 -19.89 21.55
CA GLU A 134 -7.37 -20.10 20.33
C GLU A 134 -6.54 -18.88 19.91
N ILE A 135 -6.42 -17.88 20.78
CA ILE A 135 -5.46 -16.78 20.62
C ILE A 135 -4.04 -17.32 20.33
N LYS A 136 -3.75 -18.57 20.73
CA LYS A 136 -2.51 -19.31 20.50
C LYS A 136 -2.23 -19.74 19.04
N LYS A 137 -3.18 -19.62 18.10
CA LYS A 137 -3.02 -20.06 16.69
C LYS A 137 -3.15 -18.93 15.64
N ARG A 138 -3.19 -17.65 16.03
CA ARG A 138 -3.23 -16.54 15.03
C ARG A 138 -2.02 -16.53 14.12
N TRP A 139 -0.83 -16.86 14.63
CA TRP A 139 0.39 -16.91 13.82
C TRP A 139 0.33 -18.01 12.75
N SER A 140 -0.16 -19.21 13.09
CA SER A 140 -0.24 -20.33 12.15
C SER A 140 -1.26 -20.07 11.06
N TYR A 141 -2.38 -19.42 11.40
CA TYR A 141 -3.34 -18.91 10.41
C TYR A 141 -2.67 -17.94 9.42
N PHE A 142 -1.88 -16.98 9.90
CA PHE A 142 -1.21 -16.02 9.00
C PHE A 142 -0.17 -16.69 8.10
N ILE A 143 0.61 -17.65 8.62
CA ILE A 143 1.55 -18.42 7.80
C ILE A 143 0.79 -19.20 6.72
N ARG A 144 -0.29 -19.88 7.08
CA ARG A 144 -1.15 -20.59 6.13
C ARG A 144 -1.77 -19.67 5.08
N LYS A 145 -2.15 -18.45 5.46
CA LYS A 145 -2.73 -17.48 4.53
C LYS A 145 -1.72 -16.89 3.56
N VAL A 146 -0.49 -16.64 4.01
CA VAL A 146 0.56 -15.99 3.20
C VAL A 146 1.33 -16.99 2.35
N TYR A 147 1.64 -18.16 2.91
CA TYR A 147 2.49 -19.17 2.29
C TYR A 147 1.75 -20.44 1.87
N GLU A 148 0.41 -20.44 1.99
CA GLU A 148 -0.47 -21.57 1.63
C GLU A 148 -0.11 -22.90 2.32
N THR A 149 0.68 -22.84 3.40
CA THR A 149 1.24 -24.01 4.10
C THR A 149 0.84 -23.96 5.57
N ASP A 150 0.29 -25.07 6.10
CA ASP A 150 -0.06 -25.18 7.52
C ASP A 150 1.17 -25.61 8.34
N PRO A 151 1.73 -24.74 9.20
CA PRO A 151 2.93 -25.06 9.97
C PRO A 151 2.69 -26.09 11.08
N LEU A 152 1.43 -26.47 11.35
CA LEU A 152 1.08 -27.51 12.32
C LEU A 152 0.75 -28.86 11.68
N THR A 153 1.01 -29.03 10.38
CA THR A 153 0.87 -30.32 9.70
C THR A 153 2.25 -30.93 9.44
N CYS A 154 2.46 -32.18 9.85
CA CYS A 154 3.73 -32.86 9.62
C CYS A 154 3.95 -33.12 8.12
N PRO A 155 5.10 -32.70 7.52
CA PRO A 155 5.36 -32.92 6.10
C PRO A 155 5.59 -34.40 5.74
N LYS A 156 5.88 -35.28 6.72
CA LYS A 156 6.16 -36.70 6.47
C LYS A 156 4.91 -37.58 6.58
N CYS A 157 4.10 -37.37 7.62
CA CYS A 157 2.96 -38.25 7.93
C CYS A 157 1.60 -37.53 7.89
N GLN A 158 1.56 -36.23 7.59
CA GLN A 158 0.34 -35.40 7.52
C GLN A 158 -0.48 -35.33 8.80
N GLY A 159 0.04 -35.80 9.94
CA GLY A 159 -0.61 -35.68 11.25
C GLY A 159 -0.50 -34.27 11.85
N GLU A 160 -1.38 -33.97 12.81
CA GLU A 160 -1.37 -32.71 13.56
C GLU A 160 -0.17 -32.65 14.52
N MET A 161 0.61 -31.57 14.44
CA MET A 161 1.75 -31.29 15.31
C MET A 161 1.35 -30.42 16.50
N ARG A 162 1.97 -30.66 17.65
CA ARG A 162 1.78 -29.86 18.88
C ARG A 162 3.05 -29.09 19.21
N ILE A 163 2.89 -27.82 19.60
CA ILE A 163 4.00 -27.00 20.11
C ILE A 163 4.40 -27.53 21.49
N ILE A 164 5.67 -27.91 21.63
CA ILE A 164 6.24 -28.43 22.89
C ILE A 164 6.85 -27.29 23.72
N SER A 165 7.62 -26.41 23.08
CA SER A 165 8.26 -25.25 23.73
C SER A 165 8.57 -24.15 22.72
N PHE A 166 8.86 -22.95 23.22
CA PHE A 166 9.41 -21.84 22.44
C PHE A 166 10.87 -21.65 22.86
N ILE A 167 11.76 -21.50 21.89
CA ILE A 167 13.19 -21.23 22.10
C ILE A 167 13.45 -19.83 21.57
N ASP A 168 13.84 -18.91 22.45
CA ASP A 168 14.06 -17.49 22.15
C ASP A 168 15.53 -17.06 22.29
N GLN A 169 16.38 -17.91 22.88
CA GLN A 169 17.80 -17.62 23.07
C GLN A 169 18.59 -17.80 21.76
N PRO A 170 19.25 -16.73 21.25
CA PRO A 170 19.90 -16.75 19.93
C PRO A 170 21.04 -17.77 19.85
N ASP A 171 21.82 -17.93 20.92
CA ASP A 171 22.93 -18.90 20.95
C ASP A 171 22.43 -20.35 20.88
N VAL A 172 21.30 -20.64 21.51
CA VAL A 172 20.65 -21.96 21.49
C VAL A 172 20.06 -22.24 20.12
N ILE A 173 19.34 -21.26 19.54
CA ILE A 173 18.81 -21.34 18.18
C ILE A 173 19.94 -21.62 17.19
N LYS A 174 21.05 -20.89 17.28
CA LYS A 174 22.21 -21.08 16.40
C LYS A 174 22.79 -22.49 16.52
N LYS A 175 23.03 -22.99 17.74
CA LYS A 175 23.53 -24.34 17.97
C LYS A 175 22.61 -25.41 17.37
N ILE A 176 21.29 -25.27 17.57
CA ILE A 176 20.29 -26.22 17.02
C ILE A 176 20.31 -26.19 15.49
N LEU A 177 20.24 -25.01 14.88
CA LEU A 177 20.22 -24.87 13.43
C LEU A 177 21.51 -25.36 12.78
N GLN A 178 22.67 -25.12 13.40
CA GLN A 178 23.96 -25.66 12.94
C GLN A 178 23.98 -27.18 12.99
N HIS A 179 23.49 -27.79 14.07
CA HIS A 179 23.40 -29.24 14.19
C HIS A 179 22.48 -29.88 13.14
N LEU A 180 21.40 -29.17 12.77
CA LEU A 180 20.46 -29.59 11.72
C LEU A 180 20.94 -29.28 10.29
N GLY A 181 22.06 -28.57 10.11
CA GLY A 181 22.53 -28.12 8.80
C GLY A 181 21.66 -27.03 8.15
N LEU A 182 20.85 -26.32 8.95
CA LEU A 182 19.89 -25.29 8.51
C LEU A 182 20.36 -23.86 8.84
N TRP A 183 21.59 -23.69 9.30
CA TRP A 183 22.14 -22.36 9.60
C TRP A 183 22.62 -21.69 8.31
N GLU A 184 21.82 -20.76 7.79
CA GLU A 184 22.24 -19.85 6.72
C GLU A 184 22.85 -18.58 7.32
N GLU A 185 24.01 -18.16 6.82
CA GLU A 185 24.53 -16.83 7.13
C GLU A 185 23.53 -15.79 6.64
N SER A 186 22.98 -15.02 7.57
CA SER A 186 21.89 -14.08 7.31
C SER A 186 22.19 -13.22 6.09
N HIS A 187 21.30 -13.27 5.09
CA HIS A 187 21.11 -12.18 4.14
C HIS A 187 20.50 -10.99 4.89
N ALA A 188 21.26 -10.42 5.83
CA ALA A 188 20.85 -9.20 6.48
C ALA A 188 20.60 -8.16 5.38
N PRO A 189 19.51 -7.38 5.47
CA PRO A 189 19.32 -6.26 4.56
C PRO A 189 20.59 -5.39 4.59
N PRO A 190 21.01 -4.84 3.44
CA PRO A 190 22.25 -4.09 3.33
C PRO A 190 22.35 -3.02 4.43
N ASP A 191 23.57 -2.83 4.92
CA ASP A 191 23.87 -1.97 6.07
C ASP A 191 23.19 -0.61 5.96
N LYS A 192 22.39 -0.26 6.98
CA LYS A 192 21.67 1.02 7.08
C LYS A 192 22.63 2.23 7.08
N ASN A 193 23.91 2.02 7.37
CA ASN A 193 24.95 3.05 7.34
C ASN A 193 25.54 3.34 5.95
N GLN A 194 25.04 2.70 4.89
CA GLN A 194 25.32 3.21 3.55
C GLN A 194 24.75 4.63 3.47
N ARG A 195 25.65 5.64 3.40
CA ARG A 195 25.28 7.03 3.13
C ARG A 195 24.29 7.02 1.99
N ARG A 196 23.04 7.40 2.26
CA ARG A 196 22.05 7.68 1.21
C ARG A 196 22.74 8.63 0.25
N LYS A 197 23.11 8.15 -0.94
CA LYS A 197 23.47 9.05 -2.03
C LYS A 197 22.24 9.93 -2.18
N GLU A 198 22.39 11.25 -2.01
CA GLU A 198 21.33 12.18 -2.35
C GLU A 198 20.98 11.92 -3.80
N ILE A 199 19.83 11.27 -4.01
CA ILE A 199 19.24 11.16 -5.34
C ILE A 199 18.69 12.56 -5.58
N THR A 200 19.47 13.39 -6.24
CA THR A 200 19.04 14.72 -6.67
C THR A 200 17.91 14.52 -7.67
N PHE A 201 16.67 14.67 -7.19
CA PHE A 201 15.48 14.67 -8.01
C PHE A 201 15.55 15.88 -8.95
N ASP A 202 15.75 15.64 -10.25
CA ASP A 202 15.64 16.69 -11.27
C ASP A 202 14.15 17.01 -11.48
N PRO A 203 13.67 18.20 -11.07
CA PRO A 203 12.26 18.56 -11.17
C PRO A 203 11.76 18.67 -12.61
N SER A 204 12.65 18.70 -13.61
CA SER A 204 12.32 18.80 -15.03
C SER A 204 11.37 17.69 -15.50
N TYR A 205 11.46 16.50 -14.90
CA TYR A 205 10.62 15.35 -15.25
C TYR A 205 9.16 15.45 -14.78
N SER A 206 8.86 16.30 -13.80
CA SER A 206 7.51 16.46 -13.25
C SER A 206 6.55 17.22 -14.18
N GLN A 207 7.06 17.84 -15.25
CA GLN A 207 6.28 18.64 -16.19
C GLN A 207 5.69 17.85 -17.38
N LEU A 208 5.85 16.52 -17.40
CA LEU A 208 5.43 15.67 -18.54
C LEU A 208 4.13 14.85 -18.31
N ILE A 209 3.35 15.13 -17.26
CA ILE A 209 2.08 14.41 -16.96
C ILE A 209 0.84 15.32 -17.13
#